data_AF-A0AAW9RP29-F1
#
_entry.id   AF-A0AAW9RP29-F1
#
_cell.length_a   1.000
_cell.length_b   1.000
_cell.length_c   1.000
_cell.angle_alpha   90.00
_cell.angle_beta   90.00
_cell.angle_gamma   90.00
#
_symmetry.space_group_name_H-M   'P 1'
#
loop_
_entity.id
_entity.type
_entity.pdbx_description
1 polymer ?
#
loop_
_entity_poly.entity_id
_entity_poly.type
_entity_poly.pdbx_seq_one_letter_code
_entity_poly.pdbx_strand_id
1 'polypeptide(L)'
;MSLSDLSENKPSGREDAPINMFQFWDHNPPAEVVSLMSTWQAEPGVNYRLFNNETAEDYIRERIGLDACMAYRACNVGAMKADFFRYCALYEEGGVYIDADTQNLGGLSTLYDPTSKGLFFVRNSKLANDFMIICRPHEYLMQYAIDKAIQNINQKLSNNVWEVTGPGILTALYRSEDPEKVRLFEDYVILPVTEIRKVVGFKWDLPYKQDASHWVAYQTEQRSIFKTD
;
A
#
# COMPACT_ATOMS: atom_id res chain seq x y z
N MET A 1 -52.99 15.05 16.02
CA MET A 1 -52.01 14.72 14.98
C MET A 1 -50.72 14.34 15.67
N SER A 2 -50.25 13.12 15.42
CA SER A 2 -49.10 12.49 16.08
C SER A 2 -47.78 13.01 15.49
N LEU A 3 -46.77 13.15 16.33
CA LEU A 3 -45.38 13.53 16.00
C LEU A 3 -44.57 12.34 15.42
N SER A 4 -45.17 11.53 14.55
CA SER A 4 -44.57 10.27 14.07
C SER A 4 -44.07 10.27 12.63
N ASP A 5 -44.05 11.41 11.94
CA ASP A 5 -43.71 11.46 10.50
C ASP A 5 -42.50 12.36 10.18
N LEU A 6 -41.37 12.10 10.85
CA LEU A 6 -40.05 12.58 10.40
C LEU A 6 -39.12 11.38 10.18
N SER A 7 -39.49 10.51 9.24
CA SER A 7 -38.56 9.60 8.56
C SER A 7 -38.20 10.20 7.21
N GLU A 8 -37.35 11.24 7.22
CA GLU A 8 -36.79 11.78 5.98
C GLU A 8 -35.73 10.81 5.42
N ASN A 9 -36.14 10.12 4.35
CA ASN A 9 -35.35 9.68 3.21
C ASN A 9 -33.81 9.66 3.39
N LYS A 10 -33.28 8.49 3.77
CA LYS A 10 -31.94 8.12 3.28
C LYS A 10 -32.02 7.88 1.78
N PRO A 11 -31.13 8.47 0.95
CA PRO A 11 -31.05 8.08 -0.45
C PRO A 11 -30.58 6.63 -0.51
N SER A 12 -31.49 5.71 -0.81
CA SER A 12 -31.19 4.36 -1.28
C SER A 12 -30.66 4.49 -2.72
N GLY A 13 -29.36 4.28 -2.95
CA GLY A 13 -28.80 4.51 -4.29
C GLY A 13 -27.39 4.03 -4.63
N ARG A 14 -26.66 3.37 -3.72
CA ARG A 14 -25.55 2.48 -4.07
C ARG A 14 -25.57 1.34 -3.07
N GLU A 15 -25.73 0.11 -3.52
CA GLU A 15 -25.03 -0.98 -2.82
C GLU A 15 -23.55 -0.56 -2.85
N ASP A 16 -22.93 -0.39 -1.68
CA ASP A 16 -21.54 0.05 -1.60
C ASP A 16 -20.70 -0.92 -2.42
N ALA A 17 -20.16 -0.45 -3.56
CA ALA A 17 -19.29 -1.25 -4.40
C ALA A 17 -18.16 -1.80 -3.52
N PRO A 18 -17.77 -3.08 -3.69
CA PRO A 18 -16.78 -3.68 -2.83
C PRO A 18 -15.47 -2.89 -2.89
N ILE A 19 -14.84 -2.71 -1.73
CA ILE A 19 -13.57 -2.00 -1.62
C ILE A 19 -12.49 -2.89 -2.24
N ASN A 20 -11.76 -2.39 -3.23
CA ASN A 20 -10.61 -3.10 -3.78
C ASN A 20 -9.57 -3.33 -2.67
N MET A 21 -9.12 -4.57 -2.51
CA MET A 21 -8.11 -4.92 -1.52
C MET A 21 -6.97 -5.66 -2.21
N PHE A 22 -5.76 -5.14 -2.03
CA PHE A 22 -4.56 -5.63 -2.68
C PHE A 22 -3.57 -6.16 -1.65
N GLN A 23 -3.05 -7.36 -1.91
CA GLN A 23 -1.86 -7.87 -1.26
C GLN A 23 -0.87 -8.32 -2.33
N PHE A 24 0.41 -8.37 -1.97
CA PHE A 24 1.48 -8.83 -2.85
C PHE A 24 2.34 -9.87 -2.15
N TRP A 25 2.68 -10.91 -2.89
CA TRP A 25 3.75 -11.84 -2.52
C TRP A 25 4.48 -12.32 -3.78
N ASP A 26 5.79 -12.16 -3.80
CA ASP A 26 6.60 -12.28 -5.01
C ASP A 26 6.55 -13.65 -5.70
N HIS A 27 6.48 -14.74 -4.92
CA HIS A 27 6.45 -16.13 -5.39
C HIS A 27 5.43 -16.97 -4.59
N ASN A 28 5.80 -18.17 -4.15
CA ASN A 28 4.98 -19.03 -3.31
C ASN A 28 5.00 -18.54 -1.85
N PRO A 29 3.87 -18.07 -1.29
CA PRO A 29 3.80 -17.67 0.11
C PRO A 29 3.96 -18.86 1.06
N PRO A 30 4.70 -18.71 2.17
CA PRO A 30 4.71 -19.69 3.27
C PRO A 30 3.31 -19.93 3.84
N ALA A 31 3.05 -21.11 4.40
CA ALA A 31 1.73 -21.50 4.88
C ALA A 31 1.20 -20.56 5.98
N GLU A 32 2.07 -20.04 6.84
CA GLU A 32 1.73 -19.06 7.86
C GLU A 32 1.28 -17.72 7.24
N VAL A 33 1.89 -17.30 6.13
CA VAL A 33 1.50 -16.09 5.40
C VAL A 33 0.18 -16.31 4.67
N VAL A 34 -0.03 -17.47 4.04
CA VAL A 34 -1.33 -17.84 3.45
C VAL A 34 -2.45 -17.80 4.48
N SER A 35 -2.18 -18.28 5.70
CA SER A 35 -3.14 -18.23 6.80
C SER A 35 -3.50 -16.78 7.17
N LEU A 36 -2.53 -15.87 7.19
CA LEU A 36 -2.74 -14.44 7.43
C LEU A 36 -3.56 -13.78 6.31
N MET A 37 -3.18 -14.01 5.04
CA MET A 37 -3.91 -13.55 3.85
C MET A 37 -5.39 -13.96 3.91
N SER A 38 -5.70 -15.19 4.32
CA SER A 38 -7.07 -15.68 4.42
C SER A 38 -7.96 -14.86 5.35
N THR A 39 -7.39 -14.22 6.37
CA THR A 39 -8.15 -13.36 7.31
C THR A 39 -8.60 -12.06 6.66
N TRP A 40 -7.85 -11.56 5.68
CA TRP A 40 -8.20 -10.40 4.87
C TRP A 40 -9.16 -10.76 3.74
N GLN A 41 -8.93 -11.90 3.08
CA GLN A 41 -9.84 -12.42 2.05
C GLN A 41 -11.27 -12.65 2.56
N ALA A 42 -11.41 -12.98 3.85
CA ALA A 42 -12.69 -13.18 4.50
C ALA A 42 -13.39 -11.87 4.95
N GLU A 43 -12.76 -10.71 4.80
CA GLU A 43 -13.37 -9.42 5.18
C GLU A 43 -14.63 -9.15 4.32
N PRO A 44 -15.79 -8.84 4.93
CA PRO A 44 -16.99 -8.53 4.15
C PRO A 44 -16.83 -7.24 3.34
N GLY A 45 -17.37 -7.22 2.13
CA GLY A 45 -17.42 -6.02 1.30
C GLY A 45 -16.08 -5.65 0.65
N VAL A 46 -15.11 -6.57 0.59
CA VAL A 46 -13.86 -6.35 -0.15
C VAL A 46 -13.81 -7.19 -1.43
N ASN A 47 -13.17 -6.63 -2.46
CA ASN A 47 -12.74 -7.34 -3.65
C ASN A 47 -11.24 -7.66 -3.51
N TYR A 48 -10.96 -8.78 -2.84
CA TYR A 48 -9.59 -9.22 -2.53
C TYR A 48 -8.84 -9.74 -3.77
N ARG A 49 -7.62 -9.24 -3.98
CA ARG A 49 -6.70 -9.70 -5.02
C ARG A 49 -5.28 -9.83 -4.49
N LEU A 50 -4.68 -11.01 -4.68
CA LEU A 50 -3.27 -11.27 -4.44
C LEU A 50 -2.50 -11.17 -5.76
N PHE A 51 -1.44 -10.38 -5.76
CA PHE A 51 -0.52 -10.25 -6.89
C PHE A 51 0.81 -10.90 -6.57
N ASN A 52 1.48 -11.37 -7.62
CA ASN A 52 2.85 -11.87 -7.57
C ASN A 52 3.72 -11.09 -8.54
N ASN A 53 4.99 -11.49 -8.69
CA ASN A 53 5.91 -10.78 -9.57
C ASN A 53 5.39 -10.64 -11.01
N GLU A 54 4.86 -11.71 -11.57
CA GLU A 54 4.40 -11.80 -12.96
C GLU A 54 3.12 -10.99 -13.17
N THR A 55 2.10 -11.21 -12.32
CA THR A 55 0.81 -10.53 -12.46
C THR A 55 0.91 -9.04 -12.15
N ALA A 56 1.81 -8.63 -11.25
CA ALA A 56 2.08 -7.21 -11.00
C ALA A 56 2.81 -6.56 -12.17
N GLU A 57 3.76 -7.25 -12.82
CA GLU A 57 4.45 -6.71 -14.00
C GLU A 57 3.50 -6.46 -15.17
N ASP A 58 2.64 -7.44 -15.46
CA ASP A 58 1.62 -7.32 -16.50
C ASP A 58 0.63 -6.20 -16.18
N TYR A 59 0.17 -6.14 -14.93
CA TYR A 59 -0.72 -5.07 -14.47
C TYR A 59 -0.08 -3.69 -14.66
N ILE A 60 1.16 -3.50 -14.22
CA ILE A 60 1.87 -2.22 -14.33
C ILE A 60 2.06 -1.85 -15.80
N ARG A 61 2.46 -2.81 -16.65
CA ARG A 61 2.64 -2.59 -18.09
C ARG A 61 1.35 -2.12 -18.76
N GLU A 62 0.23 -2.74 -18.42
CA GLU A 62 -1.06 -2.51 -19.07
C GLU A 62 -1.79 -1.28 -18.54
N ARG A 63 -1.63 -0.96 -17.25
CA ARG A 63 -2.42 0.07 -16.57
C ARG A 63 -1.65 1.35 -16.31
N ILE A 64 -0.34 1.26 -16.05
CA ILE A 64 0.49 2.44 -15.73
C ILE A 64 1.36 2.85 -16.91
N GLY A 65 1.95 1.86 -17.61
CA GLY A 65 2.70 2.08 -18.84
C GLY A 65 4.12 1.51 -18.83
N LEU A 66 4.80 1.68 -19.95
CA LEU A 66 6.09 1.04 -20.22
C LEU A 66 7.20 1.50 -19.27
N ASP A 67 7.30 2.80 -18.97
CA ASP A 67 8.36 3.34 -18.11
C ASP A 67 8.26 2.77 -16.68
N ALA A 68 7.05 2.68 -16.14
CA ALA A 68 6.80 2.07 -14.83
C ALA A 68 7.12 0.57 -14.84
N CYS A 69 6.77 -0.14 -15.91
CA CYS A 69 7.12 -1.56 -16.08
C CYS A 69 8.64 -1.78 -16.12
N MET A 70 9.38 -0.92 -16.82
CA MET A 70 10.85 -0.98 -16.87
C MET A 70 11.48 -0.71 -15.50
N ALA A 71 10.99 0.29 -14.76
CA ALA A 71 11.43 0.55 -13.39
C ALA A 71 11.14 -0.65 -12.46
N TYR A 72 9.94 -1.23 -12.55
CA TYR A 72 9.57 -2.42 -11.78
C TYR A 72 10.47 -3.63 -12.08
N ARG A 73 10.85 -3.82 -13.35
CA ARG A 73 11.78 -4.89 -13.77
C ARG A 73 13.18 -4.70 -13.18
N ALA A 74 13.64 -3.46 -13.05
CA ALA A 74 14.94 -3.13 -12.48
C ALA A 74 15.05 -3.42 -10.97
N CYS A 75 13.92 -3.54 -10.25
CA CYS A 75 13.90 -3.97 -8.85
C CYS A 75 14.40 -5.42 -8.69
N ASN A 76 15.42 -5.62 -7.84
CA ASN A 76 15.97 -6.95 -7.54
C ASN A 76 15.29 -7.61 -6.32
N VAL A 77 14.76 -6.80 -5.40
CA VAL A 77 14.25 -7.29 -4.10
C VAL A 77 12.73 -7.31 -4.11
N GLY A 78 12.12 -8.39 -3.60
CA GLY A 78 10.66 -8.53 -3.51
C GLY A 78 9.99 -7.37 -2.77
N ALA A 79 10.62 -6.84 -1.71
CA ALA A 79 10.13 -5.66 -0.99
C ALA A 79 10.02 -4.41 -1.87
N MET A 80 11.00 -4.17 -2.77
CA MET A 80 10.91 -3.05 -3.71
C MET A 80 9.76 -3.22 -4.70
N LYS A 81 9.54 -4.46 -5.14
CA LYS A 81 8.43 -4.79 -6.04
C LYS A 81 7.08 -4.59 -5.35
N ALA A 82 6.93 -5.03 -4.11
CA ALA A 82 5.74 -4.78 -3.31
C ALA A 82 5.48 -3.28 -3.07
N ASP A 83 6.52 -2.52 -2.75
CA ASP A 83 6.48 -1.06 -2.60
C ASP A 83 6.06 -0.34 -3.89
N PHE A 84 6.59 -0.75 -5.04
CA PHE A 84 6.24 -0.13 -6.31
C PHE A 84 4.82 -0.52 -6.75
N PHE A 85 4.48 -1.81 -6.62
CA PHE A 85 3.17 -2.33 -6.99
C PHE A 85 2.05 -1.69 -6.17
N ARG A 86 2.21 -1.50 -4.85
CA ARG A 86 1.16 -0.90 -4.01
C ARG A 86 0.80 0.53 -4.44
N TYR A 87 1.78 1.33 -4.86
CA TYR A 87 1.51 2.66 -5.39
C TYR A 87 0.75 2.60 -6.71
N CYS A 88 1.13 1.68 -7.61
CA CYS A 88 0.48 1.48 -8.89
C CYS A 88 -0.97 1.02 -8.74
N ALA A 89 -1.23 0.00 -7.92
CA ALA A 89 -2.57 -0.54 -7.71
C ALA A 89 -3.51 0.49 -7.07
N LEU A 90 -3.03 1.21 -6.04
CA LEU A 90 -3.82 2.26 -5.38
C LEU A 90 -4.02 3.49 -6.26
N TYR A 91 -3.04 3.85 -7.10
CA TYR A 91 -3.23 4.89 -8.10
C TYR A 91 -4.31 4.50 -9.10
N GLU A 92 -4.26 3.30 -9.66
CA GLU A 92 -5.16 2.93 -10.76
C GLU A 92 -6.59 2.66 -10.30
N GLU A 93 -6.78 2.11 -9.09
CA GLU A 93 -8.08 1.59 -8.68
C GLU A 93 -8.59 2.10 -7.32
N GLY A 94 -7.79 2.89 -6.60
CA GLY A 94 -8.06 3.20 -5.19
C GLY A 94 -8.14 1.91 -4.35
N GLY A 95 -8.90 1.93 -3.26
CA GLY A 95 -9.06 0.82 -2.34
C GLY A 95 -8.02 0.79 -1.21
N VAL A 96 -7.64 -0.42 -0.81
CA VAL A 96 -6.74 -0.67 0.32
C VAL A 96 -5.60 -1.57 -0.13
N TYR A 97 -4.38 -1.22 0.26
CA TYR A 97 -3.25 -2.12 0.20
C TYR A 97 -2.84 -2.49 1.63
N ILE A 98 -2.60 -3.77 1.88
CA ILE A 98 -2.09 -4.27 3.15
C ILE A 98 -0.99 -5.31 2.89
N ASP A 99 0.13 -5.23 3.61
CA ASP A 99 1.16 -6.28 3.56
C ASP A 99 0.57 -7.67 3.89
N ALA A 100 0.99 -8.68 3.14
CA ALA A 100 0.40 -10.02 3.18
C ALA A 100 0.70 -10.81 4.47
N ASP A 101 1.68 -10.35 5.24
CA ASP A 101 2.13 -10.94 6.51
C ASP A 101 1.46 -10.28 7.73
N THR A 102 0.29 -9.65 7.52
CA THR A 102 -0.52 -9.02 8.57
C THR A 102 -1.81 -9.79 8.80
N GLN A 103 -2.30 -9.78 10.04
CA GLN A 103 -3.58 -10.36 10.41
C GLN A 103 -4.69 -9.32 10.38
N ASN A 104 -5.85 -9.65 9.81
CA ASN A 104 -7.07 -8.87 9.99
C ASN A 104 -7.65 -9.13 11.40
N LEU A 105 -7.81 -8.08 12.19
CA LEU A 105 -8.45 -8.11 13.52
C LEU A 105 -9.91 -7.65 13.47
N GLY A 106 -10.41 -7.32 12.27
CA GLY A 106 -11.75 -6.80 12.01
C GLY A 106 -11.84 -5.28 12.13
N GLY A 107 -12.92 -4.72 11.59
CA GLY A 107 -13.22 -3.29 11.70
C GLY A 107 -12.57 -2.42 10.62
N LEU A 108 -12.22 -2.99 9.45
CA LEU A 108 -11.71 -2.22 8.31
C LEU A 108 -12.65 -1.07 7.92
N SER A 109 -13.95 -1.30 7.99
CA SER A 109 -14.99 -0.28 7.73
C SER A 109 -14.90 0.94 8.65
N THR A 110 -14.28 0.82 9.83
CA THR A 110 -14.07 1.95 10.75
C THR A 110 -12.93 2.88 10.31
N LEU A 111 -12.04 2.39 9.44
CA LEU A 111 -10.92 3.15 8.88
C LEU A 111 -11.21 3.70 7.48
N TYR A 112 -12.26 3.20 6.82
CA TYR A 112 -12.61 3.59 5.47
C TYR A 112 -13.69 4.69 5.47
N ASP A 113 -13.27 5.93 5.20
CA ASP A 113 -14.18 7.07 5.02
C ASP A 113 -14.13 7.55 3.57
N PRO A 114 -15.17 7.28 2.74
CA PRO A 114 -15.20 7.68 1.34
C PRO A 114 -15.29 9.21 1.12
N THR A 115 -15.52 10.00 2.18
CA THR A 115 -15.50 11.47 2.08
C THR A 115 -14.07 12.03 2.11
N SER A 116 -13.12 11.29 2.68
CA SER A 116 -11.69 11.60 2.60
C SER A 116 -11.08 11.18 1.26
N LYS A 117 -9.83 11.57 0.99
CA LYS A 117 -9.03 11.00 -0.12
C LYS A 117 -8.40 9.66 0.24
N GLY A 118 -8.28 9.37 1.53
CA GLY A 118 -7.66 8.14 2.00
C GLY A 118 -7.10 8.27 3.40
N LEU A 119 -6.37 7.24 3.81
CA LEU A 119 -5.79 7.14 5.13
C LEU A 119 -4.35 6.60 5.04
N PHE A 120 -3.46 7.28 5.77
CA PHE A 120 -2.15 6.77 6.12
C PHE A 120 -1.99 6.73 7.63
N PHE A 121 -0.86 6.17 8.08
CA PHE A 121 -0.52 6.22 9.49
C PHE A 121 0.96 6.46 9.73
N VAL A 122 1.26 6.96 10.92
CA VAL A 122 2.62 7.24 11.38
C VAL A 122 3.08 6.21 12.42
N ARG A 123 4.32 5.73 12.24
CA ARG A 123 5.05 4.87 13.18
C ARG A 123 6.42 5.49 13.43
N ASN A 124 6.72 5.83 14.68
CA ASN A 124 7.97 6.51 15.07
C ASN A 124 8.24 7.78 14.23
N SER A 125 7.21 8.63 14.09
CA SER A 125 7.23 9.89 13.32
C SER A 125 7.54 9.75 11.81
N LYS A 126 7.43 8.55 11.26
CA LYS A 126 7.56 8.26 9.82
C LYS A 126 6.23 7.75 9.29
N LEU A 127 5.84 8.12 8.07
CA LEU A 127 4.74 7.46 7.41
C LEU A 127 5.13 6.01 7.14
N ALA A 128 4.17 5.11 7.30
CA ALA A 128 4.32 3.71 6.97
C ALA A 128 3.47 3.38 5.75
N ASN A 129 3.88 2.38 4.96
CA ASN A 129 3.22 1.99 3.71
C ASN A 129 2.74 0.53 3.73
N ASP A 130 2.93 -0.20 4.84
CA ASP A 130 2.48 -1.58 5.09
C ASP A 130 0.94 -1.69 5.23
N PHE A 131 0.25 -0.56 5.37
CA PHE A 131 -1.21 -0.42 5.29
C PHE A 131 -1.55 0.99 4.78
N MET A 132 -2.33 1.09 3.70
CA MET A 132 -2.76 2.37 3.12
C MET A 132 -4.17 2.25 2.53
N ILE A 133 -4.97 3.31 2.68
CA ILE A 133 -6.28 3.45 2.05
C ILE A 133 -6.22 4.63 1.09
N ILE A 134 -6.70 4.46 -0.13
CA ILE A 134 -6.91 5.52 -1.12
C ILE A 134 -8.33 5.39 -1.64
N CYS A 135 -9.20 6.36 -1.36
CA CYS A 135 -10.64 6.18 -1.58
C CYS A 135 -11.07 6.35 -3.05
N ARG A 136 -10.21 6.91 -3.90
CA ARG A 136 -10.49 7.19 -5.32
C ARG A 136 -9.26 6.88 -6.20
N PRO A 137 -9.44 6.41 -7.44
CA PRO A 137 -8.34 6.26 -8.37
C PRO A 137 -7.79 7.63 -8.81
N HIS A 138 -6.58 7.60 -9.35
CA HIS A 138 -5.82 8.69 -9.94
C HIS A 138 -5.49 9.85 -8.98
N GLU A 139 -5.31 9.54 -7.69
CA GLU A 139 -4.88 10.53 -6.71
C GLU A 139 -3.43 10.99 -6.98
N TYR A 140 -3.24 12.31 -7.02
CA TYR A 140 -1.94 12.93 -7.31
C TYR A 140 -0.83 12.50 -6.34
N LEU A 141 -1.17 12.18 -5.10
CA LEU A 141 -0.22 11.69 -4.11
C LEU A 141 0.39 10.32 -4.51
N MET A 142 -0.42 9.43 -5.10
CA MET A 142 0.07 8.13 -5.58
C MET A 142 0.84 8.28 -6.89
N GLN A 143 0.41 9.17 -7.80
CA GLN A 143 1.20 9.51 -8.98
C GLN A 143 2.60 10.02 -8.60
N TYR A 144 2.68 10.94 -7.64
CA TYR A 144 3.95 11.43 -7.11
C TYR A 144 4.83 10.29 -6.58
N ALA A 145 4.25 9.33 -5.85
CA ALA A 145 4.99 8.19 -5.32
C ALA A 145 5.57 7.31 -6.44
N ILE A 146 4.78 7.03 -7.49
CA ILE A 146 5.20 6.28 -8.67
C ILE A 146 6.34 7.02 -9.39
N ASP A 147 6.15 8.29 -9.73
CA ASP A 147 7.15 9.09 -10.45
C ASP A 147 8.45 9.19 -9.67
N LYS A 148 8.35 9.38 -8.34
CA LYS A 148 9.52 9.45 -7.47
C LYS A 148 10.23 8.12 -7.39
N ALA A 149 9.52 7.01 -7.30
CA ALA A 149 10.11 5.68 -7.29
C ALA A 149 10.83 5.39 -8.63
N ILE A 150 10.21 5.72 -9.77
CA ILE A 150 10.85 5.61 -11.09
C ILE A 150 12.15 6.42 -11.15
N GLN A 151 12.11 7.69 -10.69
CA GLN A 151 13.29 8.53 -10.62
C GLN A 151 14.39 7.91 -9.76
N ASN A 152 14.05 7.47 -8.56
CA ASN A 152 14.99 6.89 -7.61
C ASN A 152 15.64 5.61 -8.17
N ILE A 153 14.85 4.76 -8.84
CA ILE A 153 15.32 3.53 -9.46
C ILE A 153 16.28 3.84 -10.62
N ASN A 154 15.87 4.71 -11.55
CA ASN A 154 16.67 5.06 -12.72
C ASN A 154 18.00 5.73 -12.35
N GLN A 155 18.00 6.52 -11.27
CA GLN A 155 19.19 7.18 -10.75
C GLN A 155 20.03 6.27 -9.84
N LYS A 156 19.54 5.07 -9.51
CA LYS A 156 20.12 4.19 -8.49
C LYS A 156 20.43 4.94 -7.20
N LEU A 157 19.46 5.75 -6.74
CA LEU A 157 19.62 6.79 -5.70
C LEU A 157 20.42 6.31 -4.48
N SER A 158 20.10 5.13 -3.97
CA SER A 158 20.84 4.47 -2.90
C SER A 158 20.63 2.96 -2.95
N ASN A 159 21.36 2.21 -2.13
CA ASN A 159 21.14 0.77 -1.94
C ASN A 159 20.16 0.47 -0.79
N ASN A 160 19.24 1.40 -0.49
CA ASN A 160 18.28 1.29 0.61
C ASN A 160 16.83 1.27 0.09
N VAL A 161 16.16 0.11 0.19
CA VAL A 161 14.76 -0.08 -0.23
C VAL A 161 13.83 0.99 0.36
N TRP A 162 14.02 1.36 1.64
CA TRP A 162 13.19 2.34 2.33
C TRP A 162 13.21 3.71 1.64
N GLU A 163 14.35 4.11 1.07
CA GLU A 163 14.54 5.40 0.39
C GLU A 163 14.11 5.35 -1.08
N VAL A 164 14.38 4.22 -1.75
CA VAL A 164 14.23 4.10 -3.20
C VAL A 164 12.77 3.87 -3.61
N THR A 165 12.09 2.92 -2.97
CA THR A 165 10.69 2.57 -3.28
C THR A 165 9.78 2.62 -2.06
N GLY A 166 10.35 2.48 -0.86
CA GLY A 166 9.58 2.31 0.36
C GLY A 166 9.03 3.60 0.98
N PRO A 167 8.65 3.54 2.27
CA PRO A 167 7.94 4.64 2.92
C PRO A 167 8.75 5.93 3.06
N GLY A 168 10.05 5.92 2.74
CA GLY A 168 10.89 7.11 2.70
C GLY A 168 10.43 8.15 1.69
N ILE A 169 9.86 7.73 0.55
CA ILE A 169 9.29 8.64 -0.45
C ILE A 169 8.20 9.52 0.17
N LEU A 170 7.16 8.88 0.70
CA LEU A 170 6.02 9.59 1.28
C LEU A 170 6.37 10.26 2.60
N THR A 171 7.30 9.71 3.39
CA THR A 171 7.80 10.36 4.61
C THR A 171 8.53 11.66 4.30
N ALA A 172 9.39 11.68 3.27
CA ALA A 172 10.09 12.90 2.87
C ALA A 172 9.11 13.95 2.34
N LEU A 173 8.10 13.54 1.58
CA LEU A 173 7.04 14.44 1.11
C LEU A 173 6.23 15.01 2.29
N TYR A 174 5.80 14.16 3.22
CA TYR A 174 5.00 14.55 4.38
C TYR A 174 5.72 15.53 5.32
N ARG A 175 7.06 15.49 5.34
CA ARG A 175 7.89 16.41 6.13
C ARG A 175 8.30 17.68 5.38
N SER A 176 7.88 17.82 4.13
CA SER A 176 8.23 18.97 3.30
C SER A 176 7.53 20.23 3.80
N GLU A 177 8.24 21.35 3.80
CA GLU A 177 7.66 22.68 4.06
C GLU A 177 7.21 23.41 2.78
N ASP A 178 7.51 22.84 1.60
CA ASP A 178 7.05 23.31 0.30
C ASP A 178 5.51 23.27 0.20
N PRO A 179 4.82 24.42 0.03
CA PRO A 179 3.37 24.48 0.02
C PRO A 179 2.70 23.56 -1.00
N GLU A 180 3.28 23.38 -2.19
CA GLU A 180 2.70 22.53 -3.23
C GLU A 180 2.75 21.05 -2.82
N LYS A 181 3.80 20.65 -2.10
CA LYS A 181 3.95 19.29 -1.56
C LYS A 181 3.05 19.04 -0.36
N VAL A 182 2.88 20.04 0.51
CA VAL A 182 1.96 19.97 1.65
C VAL A 182 0.53 19.74 1.16
N ARG A 183 0.11 20.43 0.09
CA ARG A 183 -1.23 20.27 -0.51
C ARG A 183 -1.55 18.86 -0.98
N LEU A 184 -0.56 18.04 -1.33
CA LEU A 184 -0.79 16.65 -1.72
C LEU A 184 -1.35 15.78 -0.59
N PHE A 185 -1.20 16.20 0.67
CA PHE A 185 -1.77 15.52 1.83
C PHE A 185 -3.09 16.15 2.32
N GLU A 186 -3.60 17.21 1.69
CA GLU A 186 -4.91 17.78 2.03
C GLU A 186 -6.01 16.72 1.82
N ASP A 187 -6.93 16.61 2.79
CA ASP A 187 -8.05 15.65 2.86
C ASP A 187 -7.66 14.17 3.05
N TYR A 188 -6.40 13.89 3.40
CA TYR A 188 -5.99 12.59 3.90
C TYR A 188 -6.05 12.52 5.43
N VAL A 189 -6.54 11.39 5.93
CA VAL A 189 -6.51 11.09 7.37
C VAL A 189 -5.15 10.51 7.73
N ILE A 190 -4.49 11.05 8.76
CA ILE A 190 -3.21 10.53 9.26
C ILE A 190 -3.40 10.09 10.71
N LEU A 191 -3.35 8.77 10.94
CA LEU A 191 -3.53 8.20 12.28
C LEU A 191 -2.20 7.77 12.93
N PRO A 192 -2.08 7.74 14.27
CA PRO A 192 -0.99 7.04 14.92
C PRO A 192 -1.15 5.52 14.76
N VAL A 193 -0.03 4.79 14.72
CA VAL A 193 -0.01 3.31 14.63
C VAL A 193 -0.86 2.61 15.70
N THR A 194 -1.14 3.25 16.84
CA THR A 194 -2.00 2.70 17.90
C THR A 194 -3.44 2.51 17.45
N GLU A 195 -3.96 3.35 16.55
CA GLU A 195 -5.31 3.18 15.98
C GLU A 195 -5.32 2.04 14.96
N ILE A 196 -4.28 1.97 14.12
CA ILE A 196 -4.15 0.91 13.12
C ILE A 196 -4.02 -0.47 13.76
N ARG A 197 -3.33 -0.58 14.90
CA ARG A 197 -3.18 -1.84 15.65
C ARG A 197 -4.49 -2.42 16.20
N LYS A 198 -5.59 -1.65 16.20
CA LYS A 198 -6.92 -2.17 16.57
C LYS A 198 -7.52 -3.03 15.46
N VAL A 199 -7.09 -2.81 14.21
CA VAL A 199 -7.62 -3.46 13.00
C VAL A 199 -6.56 -4.36 12.34
N VAL A 200 -5.28 -3.99 12.41
CA VAL A 200 -4.17 -4.69 11.74
C VAL A 200 -3.22 -5.29 12.77
N GLY A 201 -3.12 -6.63 12.76
CA GLY A 201 -2.17 -7.39 13.56
C GLY A 201 -0.84 -7.57 12.84
N PHE A 202 0.10 -6.64 13.03
CA PHE A 202 1.46 -6.74 12.50
C PHE A 202 2.23 -7.91 13.13
N LYS A 203 2.67 -8.88 12.33
CA LYS A 203 3.44 -10.06 12.78
C LYS A 203 4.93 -9.82 12.59
N TRP A 204 5.72 -10.01 13.65
CA TRP A 204 7.16 -9.72 13.65
C TRP A 204 8.02 -10.98 13.74
N ASP A 205 7.41 -12.10 14.10
CA ASP A 205 8.01 -13.38 14.46
C ASP A 205 7.67 -14.49 13.45
N LEU A 206 7.70 -14.16 12.16
CA LEU A 206 7.46 -15.13 11.09
C LEU A 206 8.77 -15.78 10.63
N PRO A 207 8.83 -17.12 10.48
CA PRO A 207 10.05 -17.85 10.12
C PRO A 207 10.77 -17.30 8.88
N TYR A 208 10.03 -16.94 7.82
CA TYR A 208 10.62 -16.43 6.59
C TYR A 208 11.38 -15.10 6.77
N LYS A 209 11.10 -14.32 7.82
CA LYS A 209 11.82 -13.06 8.10
C LYS A 209 13.29 -13.28 8.48
N GLN A 210 13.66 -14.53 8.77
CA GLN A 210 15.03 -14.96 9.03
C GLN A 210 15.74 -15.49 7.78
N ASP A 211 15.05 -15.59 6.64
CA ASP A 211 15.63 -16.04 5.37
C ASP A 211 16.56 -14.95 4.77
N ALA A 212 17.65 -15.38 4.15
CA ALA A 212 18.61 -14.53 3.44
C ALA A 212 18.00 -13.83 2.21
N SER A 213 16.80 -14.22 1.78
CA SER A 213 16.02 -13.53 0.76
C SER A 213 15.33 -12.25 1.26
N HIS A 214 15.19 -12.09 2.59
CA HIS A 214 14.58 -10.91 3.19
C HIS A 214 15.44 -9.66 2.95
N TRP A 215 14.81 -8.50 2.71
CA TRP A 215 15.50 -7.27 2.32
C TRP A 215 16.59 -6.81 3.31
N VAL A 216 16.49 -7.20 4.58
CA VAL A 216 17.52 -6.95 5.61
C VAL A 216 18.85 -7.63 5.27
N ALA A 217 18.83 -8.80 4.63
CA ALA A 217 20.04 -9.49 4.20
C ALA A 217 20.76 -8.73 3.07
N TYR A 218 20.03 -8.12 2.13
CA TYR A 218 20.62 -7.29 1.07
C TYR A 218 21.36 -6.07 1.63
N GLN A 219 20.83 -5.47 2.70
CA GLN A 219 21.50 -4.37 3.39
C GLN A 219 22.74 -4.84 4.16
N THR A 220 22.64 -5.99 4.82
CA THR A 220 23.74 -6.54 5.64
C THR A 220 24.90 -7.05 4.78
N GLU A 221 24.60 -7.62 3.62
CA GLU A 221 25.56 -8.23 2.69
C GLU A 221 25.98 -7.29 1.54
N GLN A 222 25.52 -6.04 1.53
CA GLN A 222 25.79 -5.05 0.48
C GLN A 222 25.46 -5.52 -0.96
N ARG A 223 24.49 -6.44 -1.11
CA ARG A 223 24.02 -6.87 -2.43
C ARG A 223 23.22 -5.74 -3.06
N SER A 224 23.38 -5.55 -4.38
CA SER A 224 22.62 -4.55 -5.12
C SER A 224 21.12 -4.84 -5.04
N ILE A 225 20.35 -3.83 -4.67
CA ILE A 225 18.88 -3.88 -4.74
C ILE A 225 18.34 -3.67 -6.16
N PHE A 226 19.22 -3.35 -7.12
CA PHE A 226 18.91 -3.26 -8.55
C PHE A 226 19.42 -4.50 -9.29
N LYS A 227 18.64 -5.01 -10.25
CA LYS A 227 19.11 -6.06 -11.15
C LYS A 227 20.29 -5.53 -11.96
N THR A 228 21.30 -6.37 -12.14
CA THR A 228 22.37 -6.13 -13.11
C THR A 228 21.89 -6.60 -14.48
N ASP A 229 22.13 -5.80 -15.51
CA ASP A 229 21.91 -6.18 -16.92
C ASP A 229 22.73 -7.41 -17.31
#